data_AF-A0A6S6UJR7-F1
#
_entry.id   AF-A0A6S6UJR7-F1
#
_cell.length_a   1.000
_cell.length_b   1.000
_cell.length_c   1.000
_cell.angle_alpha   90.00
_cell.angle_beta   90.00
_cell.angle_gamma   90.00
#
_symmetry.space_group_name_H-M   'P 1'
#
loop_
_entity.id
_entity.type
_entity.pdbx_description
1 polymer ?
#
loop_
_entity_poly.entity_id
_entity_poly.type
_entity_poly.pdbx_seq_one_letter_code
_entity_poly.pdbx_strand_id
1 'polypeptide(L)' 'MNEKTSTSRNPIDRLTIRGFKSIQRLDDFPLNDLNVLIGANGAGKSNLVSYFSMLGKHVRYAEK' A
#
# COMPACT_ATOMS: atom_id res chain seq x y z
N MET A 1 19.26 -8.57 -33.02
CA MET A 1 18.79 -9.35 -31.85
C MET A 1 18.44 -8.34 -30.78
N ASN A 2 17.15 -8.10 -30.53
CA ASN A 2 16.70 -7.05 -29.60
C ASN A 2 16.21 -7.70 -28.31
N GLU A 3 17.02 -7.66 -27.26
CA GLU A 3 16.61 -8.06 -25.92
C GLU A 3 15.59 -7.06 -25.39
N LYS A 4 14.29 -7.39 -25.49
CA LYS A 4 13.29 -6.79 -24.62
C LYS A 4 13.52 -7.36 -23.22
N THR A 5 14.21 -6.62 -22.35
CA THR A 5 14.15 -6.85 -20.91
C THR A 5 12.71 -6.72 -20.45
N SER A 6 12.02 -7.84 -20.27
CA SER A 6 10.69 -7.91 -19.67
C SER A 6 10.80 -7.49 -18.21
N THR A 7 10.47 -6.24 -17.92
CA THR A 7 10.42 -5.73 -16.55
C THR A 7 9.32 -6.48 -15.81
N SER A 8 9.68 -7.44 -14.95
CA SER A 8 8.72 -8.14 -14.09
C SER A 8 8.19 -7.14 -13.06
N ARG A 9 6.91 -6.78 -13.14
CA ARG A 9 6.25 -6.05 -12.06
C ARG A 9 6.06 -7.02 -10.90
N ASN A 10 6.74 -6.75 -9.78
CA ASN A 10 6.55 -7.47 -8.53
C ASN A 10 5.61 -6.64 -7.65
N PRO A 11 4.30 -6.94 -7.60
CA PRO A 11 3.36 -6.24 -6.74
C PRO A 11 3.67 -6.54 -5.26
N ILE A 12 3.21 -5.64 -4.38
CA ILE A 12 3.27 -5.86 -2.94
C ILE A 12 2.16 -6.84 -2.58
N ASP A 13 2.52 -7.96 -1.95
CA ASP A 13 1.62 -9.04 -1.56
C ASP A 13 1.21 -8.96 -0.08
N ARG A 14 2.05 -8.38 0.79
CA ARG A 14 1.78 -8.27 2.23
C ARG A 14 2.23 -6.93 2.80
N LEU A 15 1.51 -6.45 3.82
CA LEU A 15 1.76 -5.16 4.45
C LEU A 15 1.65 -5.23 5.98
N THR A 16 2.62 -4.64 6.67
CA THR A 16 2.55 -4.39 8.11
C THR A 16 2.62 -2.89 8.39
N ILE A 17 1.66 -2.38 9.18
CA ILE A 17 1.57 -0.97 9.60
C ILE A 17 1.47 -0.90 11.12
N ARG A 18 2.29 -0.04 11.74
CA ARG A 18 2.25 0.20 13.18
C ARG A 18 2.29 1.70 13.46
N GLY A 19 1.39 2.19 14.31
CA GLY A 19 1.35 3.59 14.75
C GLY A 19 1.03 4.61 13.65
N PHE A 20 0.26 4.26 12.61
CA PHE A 20 -0.11 5.19 11.55
C PHE A 20 -1.53 5.73 11.72
N LYS A 21 -1.67 7.01 12.03
CA LYS A 21 -2.97 7.64 12.35
C LYS A 21 -3.73 6.79 13.38
N SER A 22 -4.97 6.38 13.10
CA SER A 22 -5.74 5.50 14.00
C SER A 22 -5.39 4.01 13.87
N ILE A 23 -4.52 3.61 12.94
CA ILE A 23 -4.07 2.22 12.80
C ILE A 23 -2.97 2.01 13.83
N GLN A 24 -3.34 1.47 14.99
CA GLN A 24 -2.39 1.11 16.03
C GLN A 24 -1.48 -0.03 15.55
N ARG A 25 -2.08 -1.09 15.01
CA ARG A 25 -1.38 -2.29 14.56
C ARG A 25 -2.18 -3.01 13.48
N LEU A 26 -1.54 -3.25 12.34
CA LEU A 26 -2.01 -4.08 11.25
C LEU A 26 -0.83 -4.95 10.84
N ASP A 27 -0.85 -6.22 11.19
CA ASP A 27 0.26 -7.13 10.90
C ASP A 27 -0.11 -8.03 9.73
N ASP A 28 0.85 -8.20 8.82
CA ASP A 28 0.82 -9.26 7.82
C ASP A 28 -0.43 -9.27 6.92
N PHE A 29 -0.93 -8.07 6.63
CA PHE A 29 -2.17 -7.87 5.89
C PHE A 29 -1.96 -8.23 4.41
N PRO A 30 -2.73 -9.19 3.86
CA PRO A 30 -2.60 -9.60 2.48
C PRO A 30 -3.15 -8.51 1.55
N LEU A 31 -2.45 -8.29 0.44
CA LEU A 31 -2.87 -7.42 -0.65
C LEU A 31 -3.07 -8.26 -1.91
N ASN A 32 -4.20 -8.05 -2.56
CA ASN A 32 -4.53 -8.65 -3.85
C ASN A 32 -4.59 -7.55 -4.93
N ASP A 33 -4.79 -7.96 -6.18
CA ASP A 33 -5.02 -7.02 -7.29
C ASP A 33 -6.25 -6.14 -7.06
N LEU A 34 -7.26 -6.65 -6.33
CA LEU A 34 -8.44 -5.92 -5.88
C LEU A 34 -8.67 -6.15 -4.38
N ASN A 35 -8.71 -5.07 -3.61
CA ASN A 35 -8.99 -5.11 -2.17
C ASN A 35 -10.24 -4.28 -1.86
N VAL A 36 -11.27 -4.93 -1.31
CA VAL A 36 -12.50 -4.28 -0.85
C VAL A 36 -12.47 -4.18 0.67
N LEU A 37 -12.45 -2.96 1.20
CA LEU A 37 -12.37 -2.70 2.64
C LEU A 37 -13.77 -2.57 3.25
N ILE A 38 -14.14 -3.50 4.13
CA ILE A 38 -15.46 -3.53 4.80
C ILE A 38 -15.25 -3.37 6.32
N GLY A 39 -16.19 -2.69 6.98
CA GLY A 39 -16.20 -2.54 8.43
C GLY A 39 -16.93 -1.30 8.91
N ALA A 40 -17.13 -1.17 10.22
CA ALA A 40 -17.82 -0.04 10.83
C ALA A 40 -17.12 1.31 10.55
N ASN A 41 -17.86 2.42 10.73
CA ASN A 41 -17.27 3.75 10.70
C ASN A 41 -16.21 3.88 11.80
N GLY A 42 -15.08 4.52 11.47
CA GLY A 42 -13.95 4.63 12.39
C GLY A 42 -13.02 3.41 12.46
N ALA A 43 -13.34 2.27 11.82
CA ALA A 43 -12.50 1.06 11.82
C ALA A 43 -11.12 1.21 11.13
N GLY A 44 -10.78 2.39 10.59
CA GLY A 44 -9.47 2.66 9.99
C GLY A 44 -9.37 2.48 8.47
N LYS A 45 -10.47 2.18 7.77
CA LYS A 45 -10.50 1.97 6.30
C LYS A 45 -9.87 3.13 5.51
N SER A 46 -10.32 4.38 5.74
CA SER A 46 -9.76 5.56 5.07
C SER A 46 -8.32 5.87 5.50
N ASN A 47 -7.90 5.41 6.67
CA ASN A 47 -6.52 5.53 7.12
C ASN A 47 -5.60 4.56 6.38
N LEU A 48 -6.06 3.35 6.07
CA LEU A 48 -5.30 2.41 5.23
C LEU A 48 -5.08 2.99 3.82
N VAL A 49 -6.11 3.59 3.22
CA VAL A 49 -5.97 4.29 1.92
C VAL A 49 -5.02 5.50 2.00
N SER A 50 -5.08 6.26 3.10
CA SER A 50 -4.18 7.39 3.34
C SER A 50 -2.70 6.97 3.39
N TYR A 51 -2.40 5.77 3.86
CA TYR A 51 -1.04 5.25 3.95
C TYR A 51 -0.39 5.14 2.56
N PHE A 52 -1.07 4.54 1.59
CA PHE A 52 -0.57 4.45 0.21
C PHE A 52 -0.46 5.83 -0.45
N SER A 53 -1.40 6.74 -0.16
CA SER A 53 -1.34 8.12 -0.65
C SER A 53 -0.11 8.86 -0.14
N MET A 54 0.28 8.63 1.12
CA MET A 54 1.52 9.17 1.69
C MET A 54 2.75 8.62 0.95
N LEU A 55 2.84 7.29 0.78
CA LEU A 55 3.95 6.66 0.05
C LEU A 55 4.09 7.21 -1.38
N GLY A 56 2.98 7.31 -2.12
CA GLY A 56 2.99 7.83 -3.49
C GLY A 56 3.44 9.29 -3.59
N LYS A 57 3.23 10.10 -2.54
CA LYS A 57 3.78 11.46 -2.46
C LYS A 57 5.30 11.42 -2.22
N HIS A 58 5.77 10.63 -1.26
CA HIS A 58 7.21 10.55 -0.96
C HIS A 58 8.05 10.01 -2.12
N VAL A 59 7.55 9.01 -2.86
CA VAL A 59 8.24 8.50 -4.06
C VAL A 59 8.41 9.61 -5.11
N ARG A 60 7.36 10.41 -5.35
CA ARG A 60 7.45 11.54 -6.30
C ARG A 60 8.39 12.66 -5.86
N TYR A 61 8.67 12.81 -4.57
CA TYR A 61 9.65 13.79 -4.08
C TYR A 61 11.10 13.29 -4.21
N ALA A 62 11.33 11.97 -4.22
CA ALA A 62 12.67 11.41 -4.37
C ALA A 62 13.19 11.43 -5.82
N GLU A 63 12.30 11.64 -6.81
CA GLU A 63 12.65 11.74 -8.24
C GLU A 63 12.82 13.21 -8.72
N LYS A 64 12.72 14.19 -7.82
CA LYS A 64 13.08 15.59 -8.07
C LYS A 64 14.46 15.88 -7.49
#